data_AF-A0A822CG41-F1
#
_entry.id   AF-A0A822CG41-F1
#
_cell.length_a   1.000
_cell.length_b   1.000
_cell.length_c   1.000
_cell.angle_alpha   90.00
_cell.angle_beta   90.00
_cell.angle_gamma   90.00
#
_symmetry.space_group_name_H-M   'P 1'
#
loop_
_entity.id
_entity.type
_entity.pdbx_description
1 polymer ?
#
loop_
_entity_poly.entity_id
_entity_poly.type
_entity_poly.pdbx_seq_one_letter_code
_entity_poly.pdbx_strand_id
1 'polypeptide(L)'
;GTASEDYYLREISEGSRNYYPLESREELYNSLLANIIDAAFMDIGVAEYDINNIYCDLTLIGEGFDKSVFSIVTSKEWLYAQDLDVNILSLRESDELDDLRIKWFQTKKCPDSSEASTALGIESMGGLFLIFG
;
A
#
# COMPACT_ATOMS: atom_id res chain seq x y z
N GLY A 1 -15.63 -14.14 -1.94
CA GLY A 1 -15.32 -13.25 -0.83
C GLY A 1 -13.89 -13.49 -0.42
N THR A 2 -12.95 -12.73 -0.98
CA THR A 2 -11.74 -12.39 -0.21
C THR A 2 -12.10 -11.31 0.81
N ALA A 3 -11.28 -11.10 1.85
CA ALA A 3 -11.51 -10.02 2.82
C ALA A 3 -11.67 -8.65 2.14
N SER A 4 -10.86 -8.38 1.10
CA SER A 4 -10.94 -7.15 0.30
C SER A 4 -12.24 -7.02 -0.48
N GLU A 5 -12.73 -8.12 -1.06
CA GLU A 5 -14.01 -8.15 -1.79
C GLU A 5 -15.18 -7.88 -0.84
N ASP A 6 -15.18 -8.53 0.33
CA ASP A 6 -16.24 -8.38 1.32
C ASP A 6 -16.24 -6.96 1.91
N TYR A 7 -15.06 -6.38 2.16
CA TYR A 7 -14.92 -4.98 2.57
C TYR A 7 -15.46 -4.01 1.52
N TYR A 8 -15.06 -4.18 0.25
CA TYR A 8 -15.52 -3.32 -0.84
C TYR A 8 -17.05 -3.34 -0.98
N LEU A 9 -17.64 -4.53 -0.98
CA LEU A 9 -19.08 -4.71 -1.11
C LEU A 9 -19.85 -4.07 0.05
N ARG A 10 -19.30 -4.13 1.26
CA ARG A 10 -19.99 -3.62 2.46
C ARG A 10 -19.83 -2.12 2.64
N GLU A 11 -18.61 -1.59 2.46
CA GLU A 11 -18.26 -0.23 2.86
C GLU A 11 -18.20 0.77 1.71
N ILE A 12 -18.05 0.32 0.46
CA ILE A 12 -17.81 1.21 -0.69
C ILE A 12 -18.92 1.13 -1.71
N SER A 13 -19.32 -0.06 -2.12
CA SER A 13 -20.21 -0.24 -3.28
C SER A 13 -21.65 -0.60 -2.95
N GLU A 14 -21.99 -0.70 -1.66
CA GLU A 14 -23.33 -1.05 -1.17
C GLU A 14 -23.89 -2.34 -1.80
N GLY A 15 -23.02 -3.34 -1.99
CA GLY A 15 -23.32 -4.64 -2.58
C GLY A 15 -23.14 -4.72 -4.10
N SER A 16 -22.77 -3.62 -4.76
CA SER A 16 -22.49 -3.60 -6.20
C SER A 16 -21.13 -4.20 -6.54
N ARG A 17 -21.09 -5.11 -7.53
CA ARG A 17 -19.85 -5.73 -8.02
C ARG A 17 -19.31 -4.98 -9.22
N ASN A 18 -18.84 -3.75 -8.99
CA ASN A 18 -18.31 -2.84 -10.01
C ASN A 18 -16.79 -2.62 -9.91
N TYR A 19 -16.05 -3.62 -9.44
CA TYR A 19 -14.59 -3.61 -9.42
C TYR A 19 -13.99 -4.30 -10.65
N TYR A 20 -12.77 -3.92 -11.02
CA TYR A 20 -12.01 -4.53 -12.11
C TYR A 20 -11.04 -5.58 -11.54
N PRO A 21 -11.14 -6.86 -11.93
CA PRO A 21 -10.18 -7.87 -11.50
C PRO A 21 -8.85 -7.64 -12.21
N LEU A 22 -7.77 -7.54 -11.43
CA LEU A 22 -6.40 -7.40 -11.93
C LEU A 22 -5.65 -8.71 -11.73
N GLU A 23 -4.87 -9.14 -12.71
CA GLU A 23 -4.17 -10.42 -12.69
C GLU A 23 -2.74 -10.29 -12.13
N SER A 24 -2.16 -9.09 -12.20
CA SER A 24 -0.79 -8.87 -11.77
C SER A 24 -0.58 -7.51 -11.10
N ARG A 25 0.51 -7.44 -10.33
CA ARG A 25 0.95 -6.20 -9.69
C ARG A 25 1.36 -5.12 -10.71
N GLU A 26 1.96 -5.52 -11.83
CA GLU A 26 2.34 -4.58 -12.89
C GLU A 26 1.09 -3.97 -13.55
N GLU A 27 0.08 -4.80 -13.84
CA GLU A 27 -1.19 -4.34 -14.38
C GLU A 27 -1.89 -3.36 -13.43
N LEU A 28 -1.86 -3.64 -12.12
CA LEU A 28 -2.42 -2.77 -11.10
C LEU A 28 -1.83 -1.36 -11.15
N TYR A 29 -0.50 -1.24 -11.09
CA TYR A 29 0.15 0.06 -11.07
C TYR A 29 0.02 0.78 -12.40
N ASN A 30 0.14 0.07 -13.53
CA ASN A 30 -0.07 0.66 -14.86
C ASN A 30 -1.49 1.19 -15.01
N SER A 31 -2.50 0.48 -14.47
CA SER A 31 -3.90 0.90 -14.54
C SER A 31 -4.19 2.12 -13.66
N LEU A 32 -3.57 2.23 -12.47
CA LEU A 32 -3.64 3.42 -11.63
C LEU A 32 -3.02 4.63 -12.31
N LEU A 33 -1.79 4.50 -12.82
CA LEU A 33 -1.07 5.59 -13.50
C LEU A 33 -1.75 6.03 -14.81
N ALA A 34 -2.41 5.10 -15.50
CA ALA A 34 -3.18 5.40 -16.70
C ALA A 34 -4.59 5.96 -16.41
N ASN A 35 -4.98 6.13 -15.13
CA ASN A 35 -6.32 6.53 -14.70
C ASN A 35 -7.43 5.62 -15.25
N ILE A 36 -7.14 4.32 -15.40
CA ILE A 36 -8.13 3.30 -15.78
C ILE A 36 -8.94 2.87 -14.54
N ILE A 37 -8.29 2.87 -13.38
CA ILE A 37 -8.90 2.62 -12.08
C ILE A 37 -8.52 3.74 -11.11
N ASP A 38 -9.43 4.07 -10.18
CA ASP A 38 -9.22 5.15 -9.21
C ASP A 38 -8.47 4.68 -7.96
N ALA A 39 -8.64 3.41 -7.58
CA ALA A 39 -8.07 2.83 -6.38
C ALA A 39 -7.90 1.31 -6.50
N ALA A 40 -6.97 0.76 -5.72
CA ALA A 40 -6.75 -0.68 -5.61
C ALA A 40 -6.45 -1.07 -4.16
N PHE A 41 -6.81 -2.30 -3.78
CA PHE A 41 -6.46 -2.89 -2.50
C PHE A 41 -5.19 -3.72 -2.61
N MET A 42 -4.27 -3.57 -1.67
CA MET A 42 -3.02 -4.32 -1.62
C MET A 42 -2.59 -4.55 -0.17
N ASP A 43 -1.75 -5.57 0.05
CA ASP A 43 -1.10 -5.78 1.34
C ASP A 43 -0.19 -4.58 1.67
N ILE A 44 -0.31 -4.09 2.90
CA ILE A 44 0.36 -2.85 3.33
C ILE A 44 1.89 -2.94 3.23
N GLY A 45 2.49 -4.09 3.53
CA GLY A 45 3.95 -4.22 3.47
C GLY A 45 4.48 -4.08 2.05
N VAL A 46 3.77 -4.70 1.09
CA VAL A 46 4.11 -4.60 -0.34
C VAL A 46 3.88 -3.17 -0.84
N ALA A 47 2.72 -2.59 -0.51
CA ALA A 47 2.35 -1.27 -1.00
C ALA A 47 3.25 -0.16 -0.43
N GLU A 48 3.61 -0.23 0.86
CA GLU A 48 4.59 0.69 1.49
C GLU A 48 5.93 0.67 0.77
N TYR A 49 6.44 -0.52 0.41
CA TYR A 49 7.68 -0.62 -0.32
C TYR A 49 7.57 0.02 -1.71
N ASP A 50 6.54 -0.39 -2.47
CA ASP A 50 6.36 0.03 -3.86
C ASP A 50 6.15 1.54 -3.99
N ILE A 51 5.35 2.15 -3.10
CA ILE A 51 5.07 3.60 -3.12
C ILE A 51 6.28 4.41 -2.67
N ASN A 52 7.03 3.97 -1.65
CA ASN A 52 8.20 4.71 -1.15
C ASN A 52 9.44 4.58 -2.05
N ASN A 53 9.46 3.60 -2.97
CA ASN A 53 10.67 3.27 -3.75
C ASN A 53 10.50 3.28 -5.26
N ILE A 54 9.30 3.04 -5.80
CA ILE A 54 9.07 2.78 -7.22
C ILE A 54 8.02 3.74 -7.79
N TYR A 55 6.86 3.82 -7.17
CA TYR A 55 5.70 4.57 -7.66
C TYR A 55 5.42 5.80 -6.80
N CYS A 56 6.33 6.78 -6.86
CA CYS A 56 6.29 7.99 -6.05
C CYS A 56 5.06 8.89 -6.30
N ASP A 57 4.40 8.73 -7.45
CA ASP A 57 3.22 9.50 -7.83
C ASP A 57 1.92 8.95 -7.21
N LEU A 58 2.01 7.80 -6.53
CA LEU A 58 0.89 7.16 -5.85
C LEU A 58 0.99 7.35 -4.34
N THR A 59 -0.13 7.13 -3.64
CA THR A 59 -0.18 7.26 -2.19
C THR A 59 -1.09 6.19 -1.57
N LEU A 60 -0.85 5.91 -0.28
CA LEU A 60 -1.71 5.04 0.52
C LEU A 60 -2.85 5.85 1.13
N ILE A 61 -4.07 5.29 1.09
CA ILE A 61 -5.28 5.95 1.61
C ILE A 61 -5.91 5.09 2.71
N GLY A 62 -6.18 5.72 3.85
CA GLY A 62 -6.92 5.11 4.96
C GLY A 62 -6.10 4.17 5.83
N GLU A 63 -6.79 3.47 6.73
CA GLU A 63 -6.21 2.42 7.57
C GLU A 63 -6.46 1.03 6.99
N GLY A 64 -5.63 0.06 7.36
CA GLY A 64 -5.84 -1.34 6.98
C GLY A 64 -7.16 -1.89 7.52
N PHE A 65 -7.96 -2.50 6.64
CA PHE A 65 -9.28 -3.06 6.98
C PHE A 65 -9.21 -4.56 7.38
N ASP A 66 -8.08 -5.21 7.14
CA ASP A 66 -7.82 -6.60 7.50
C ASP A 66 -6.41 -6.75 8.08
N LYS A 67 -6.21 -7.76 8.94
CA LYS A 67 -4.92 -8.08 9.53
C LYS A 67 -4.39 -9.39 8.94
N SER A 68 -3.62 -9.27 7.86
CA SER A 68 -2.83 -10.35 7.31
C SER A 68 -1.50 -10.51 8.06
N VAL A 69 -0.97 -11.73 8.11
CA VAL A 69 0.35 -12.02 8.67
C VAL A 69 1.12 -12.91 7.71
N PHE A 70 2.37 -12.55 7.42
CA PHE A 70 3.29 -13.42 6.68
C PHE A 70 3.83 -14.53 7.58
N SER A 71 3.95 -15.74 7.05
CA SER A 71 4.41 -16.90 7.83
C SER A 71 5.23 -17.84 6.96
N ILE A 72 6.15 -18.56 7.60
CA ILE A 72 6.96 -19.60 6.94
C ILE A 72 6.21 -20.92 7.08
N VAL A 73 5.88 -21.54 5.96
CA VAL A 73 5.18 -22.83 5.95
C VAL A 73 6.20 -23.95 5.79
N THR A 74 6.15 -24.93 6.68
CA THR A 74 7.02 -26.11 6.69
C THR A 74 6.20 -27.39 6.51
N SER A 75 6.83 -28.49 6.12
CA SER A 75 6.13 -29.78 6.05
C SER A 75 5.70 -30.22 7.45
N LYS A 76 4.56 -30.92 7.54
CA LYS A 76 4.13 -31.51 8.81
C LYS A 76 5.23 -32.42 9.37
N GLU A 77 5.45 -32.34 10.68
CA GLU A 77 6.48 -33.12 11.41
C GLU A 77 7.91 -32.89 10.91
N TRP A 78 8.20 -31.73 10.32
CA TRP A 78 9.56 -31.37 9.98
C TRP A 78 10.45 -31.30 11.23
N LEU A 79 11.58 -32.00 11.18
CA LEU A 79 12.50 -32.17 12.32
C LEU A 79 12.95 -30.83 12.94
N TYR A 80 13.05 -29.78 12.13
CA TYR A 80 13.57 -28.47 12.55
C TYR A 80 12.48 -27.43 12.81
N ALA A 81 11.20 -27.82 12.85
CA ALA A 81 10.11 -26.85 13.05
C ALA A 81 10.27 -26.07 14.36
N GLN A 82 10.57 -26.77 15.46
CA GLN A 82 10.80 -26.13 16.76
C GLN A 82 12.04 -25.22 16.75
N ASP A 83 13.13 -25.69 16.14
CA ASP A 83 14.36 -24.90 16.05
C ASP A 83 14.14 -23.62 15.24
N LEU A 84 13.39 -23.71 14.12
CA LEU A 84 13.03 -22.54 13.32
C LEU A 84 12.24 -21.54 14.17
N ASP A 85 11.19 -21.98 14.86
CA ASP A 85 10.33 -21.11 15.65
C ASP A 85 11.12 -20.37 16.74
N VAL A 86 11.99 -21.09 17.47
CA VAL A 86 12.85 -20.49 18.51
C VAL A 86 13.80 -19.46 17.93
N ASN A 87 14.41 -19.73 16.77
CA ASN A 87 15.33 -18.79 16.13
C ASN A 87 14.58 -17.56 15.60
N ILE A 88 13.39 -17.70 15.01
CA ILE A 88 12.58 -16.56 14.58
C ILE A 88 12.17 -15.69 15.79
N LEU A 89 11.83 -16.29 16.93
CA LEU A 89 11.57 -15.54 18.16
C LEU A 89 12.81 -14.78 18.63
N SER A 90 13.98 -15.43 18.61
CA SER A 90 15.24 -14.77 18.97
C SER A 90 15.53 -13.57 18.06
N LEU A 91 15.31 -13.67 16.74
CA LEU A 91 15.49 -12.55 15.80
C LEU A 91 14.54 -11.38 16.06
N ARG A 92 13.34 -11.67 16.58
CA ARG A 92 12.38 -10.64 16.98
C ARG A 92 12.79 -9.97 18.29
N GLU A 93 13.30 -10.74 19.24
CA GLU A 93 13.75 -10.23 20.55
C GLU A 93 15.08 -9.47 20.47
N SER A 94 15.93 -9.77 19.47
CA SER A 94 17.19 -9.08 19.20
C SER A 94 17.06 -7.83 18.32
N ASP A 95 15.83 -7.43 17.98
CA ASP A 95 15.50 -6.31 17.07
C ASP A 95 16.02 -6.47 15.61
N GLU A 96 16.61 -7.61 15.25
CA GLU A 96 17.14 -7.84 13.89
C GLU A 96 16.06 -7.74 12.80
N LEU A 97 14.83 -8.17 13.11
CA LEU A 97 13.70 -8.01 12.19
C LEU A 97 13.30 -6.54 11.99
N ASP A 98 13.42 -5.70 13.03
CA ASP A 98 13.14 -4.27 12.92
C ASP A 98 14.23 -3.56 12.12
N ASP A 99 15.51 -3.91 12.34
CA ASP A 99 16.63 -3.43 11.52
C ASP A 99 16.44 -3.74 10.04
N LEU A 100 15.99 -4.97 9.71
CA LEU A 100 15.66 -5.35 8.34
C LEU A 100 14.49 -4.51 7.80
N ARG A 101 13.46 -4.25 8.60
CA ARG A 101 12.33 -3.41 8.22
C ARG A 101 12.79 -2.00 7.89
N ILE A 102 13.56 -1.37 8.77
CA ILE A 102 14.10 -0.02 8.57
C ILE A 102 14.92 0.03 7.28
N LYS A 103 15.85 -0.92 7.13
CA LYS A 103 16.74 -0.98 5.97
C LYS A 103 15.98 -1.09 4.64
N TRP A 104 15.01 -1.99 4.56
CA TRP A 104 14.35 -2.31 3.28
C TRP A 104 13.08 -1.50 2.99
N PHE A 105 12.34 -1.08 4.01
CA PHE A 105 11.05 -0.40 3.83
C PHE A 105 11.09 1.10 4.17
N GLN A 106 11.92 1.53 5.12
CA GLN A 106 11.97 2.93 5.54
C GLN A 106 13.01 3.76 4.79
N THR A 107 13.95 3.13 4.08
CA THR A 107 14.84 3.83 3.16
C THR A 107 14.04 4.28 1.93
N LYS A 108 13.51 5.51 1.96
CA LYS A 108 12.75 6.08 0.85
C LYS A 108 13.69 6.49 -0.29
N LYS A 109 13.35 6.09 -1.51
CA LYS A 109 13.99 6.62 -2.73
C LYS A 109 13.18 7.76 -3.33
N CYS A 110 11.88 7.76 -3.10
CA CYS A 110 11.01 8.85 -3.51
C CYS A 110 11.36 10.12 -2.73
N PRO A 111 11.43 11.28 -3.40
CA PRO A 111 11.63 12.55 -2.70
C PRO A 111 10.48 12.77 -1.72
N ASP A 112 10.78 13.25 -0.51
CA ASP A 112 9.72 13.71 0.39
C ASP A 112 8.95 14.81 -0.34
N SER A 113 7.62 14.71 -0.36
CA SER A 113 6.70 15.61 -1.06
C SER A 113 6.65 17.03 -0.46
N SER A 114 7.76 17.52 0.08
CA SER A 114 7.86 18.81 0.77
C SER A 114 7.85 20.04 -0.15
N GLU A 115 7.62 19.89 -1.45
CA GLU A 115 7.42 21.04 -2.35
C GLU A 115 6.32 20.84 -3.41
N ALA A 116 5.24 20.12 -3.09
CA ALA A 116 3.97 20.42 -3.76
C ALA A 116 3.49 21.76 -3.19
N SER A 117 3.98 22.86 -3.76
CA SER A 117 3.54 24.21 -3.44
C SER A 117 2.02 24.24 -3.31
N THR A 118 1.52 24.65 -2.16
CA THR A 118 0.11 25.00 -1.94
C THR A 118 -0.30 26.25 -2.72
N ALA A 119 0.52 26.70 -3.67
CA ALA A 119 0.18 27.76 -4.60
C ALA A 119 -1.13 27.40 -5.30
N LEU A 120 -2.15 28.21 -5.00
CA LEU A 120 -3.42 28.20 -5.69
C LEU A 120 -3.17 28.28 -7.20
N GLY A 121 -3.66 27.30 -7.95
CA GLY A 121 -3.63 27.34 -9.41
C GLY A 121 -4.35 28.60 -9.92
N ILE A 122 -3.95 29.10 -11.09
CA ILE A 122 -4.54 30.32 -11.68
C ILE A 122 -6.06 30.18 -11.87
N GLU A 123 -6.55 28.95 -12.02
CA GLU A 123 -7.96 28.57 -12.12
C GLU A 123 -8.73 28.95 -10.85
N SER A 124 -8.13 28.73 -9.68
CA SER A 124 -8.68 29.11 -8.37
C SER A 124 -8.71 30.63 -8.16
N MET A 125 -7.96 31.40 -8.96
CA MET A 125 -7.98 32.87 -8.96
C MET A 125 -8.94 33.48 -9.99
N GLY A 126 -9.54 32.69 -10.90
CA GLY A 126 -10.41 33.19 -11.96
C GLY A 126 -11.61 34.02 -11.45
N GLY A 127 -12.14 33.68 -10.28
CA GLY A 127 -13.23 34.43 -9.64
C GLY A 127 -12.86 35.86 -9.24
N LEU A 128 -11.58 36.12 -8.91
CA LEU A 128 -11.10 37.48 -8.58
C LEU A 128 -10.98 38.36 -9.84
N PHE A 129 -10.58 37.80 -10.97
CA PHE A 129 -10.46 38.55 -12.23
C PHE A 129 -11.83 38.91 -12.85
N LEU A 130 -12.89 38.14 -12.57
CA LEU A 130 -14.25 38.45 -13.02
C LEU A 130 -14.93 39.56 -12.20
N ILE A 131 -14.51 39.79 -10.95
CA ILE A 131 -15.10 40.82 -10.08
C ILE A 131 -14.55 42.22 -10.39
N PHE A 132 -13.34 42.30 -10.96
CA PHE A 132 -12.69 43.57 -11.32
C PHE A 132 -12.67 43.85 -12.84
N GLY A 133 -13.47 43.12 -13.63
CA GLY A 133 -13.63 43.31 -15.08
C GLY A 133 -14.79 44.21 -15.46
#